data_AF-A0A382LE67-F1
#
_entry.id   AF-A0A382LE67-F1
#
_cell.length_a   1.000
_cell.length_b   1.000
_cell.length_c   1.000
_cell.angle_alpha   90.00
_cell.angle_beta   90.00
_cell.angle_gamma   90.00
#
_symmetry.space_group_name_H-M   'P 1'
#
loop_
_entity.id
_entity.type
_entity.pdbx_description
1 polymer ?
#
loop_
_entity_poly.entity_id
_entity_poly.type
_entity_poly.pdbx_seq_one_letter_code
_entity_poly.pdbx_strand_id
1 'polypeptide(L)' 'MLSIFVEANCNRYVRDECRFCHVYPPLADQLKSREDWHMTPDDARVMAAKIRSIAPLKDLAKKEINLTGGEASQNP' A
#
# COMPACT_ATOMS: atom_id res chain seq x y z
N MET A 1 -12.88 7.26 4.81
CA MET A 1 -12.00 6.10 4.63
C MET A 1 -10.60 6.58 4.37
N LEU A 2 -9.61 5.96 4.99
CA LEU A 2 -8.19 6.14 4.71
C LEU A 2 -7.70 4.91 3.94
N SER A 3 -7.27 5.09 2.69
CA SER A 3 -6.72 3.99 1.88
C SER A 3 -5.20 4.03 1.95
N ILE A 4 -4.58 2.91 2.35
CA ILE A 4 -3.14 2.81 2.60
C ILE A 4 -2.55 1.80 1.62
N PHE A 5 -1.56 2.24 0.84
CA PHE A 5 -0.80 1.37 -0.04
C PHE A 5 0.21 0.56 0.77
N VAL A 6 0.08 -0.77 0.78
CA VAL A 6 0.89 -1.68 1.61
C VAL A 6 1.67 -2.71 0.80
N GLU A 7 1.31 -2.91 -0.47
CA GLU A 7 1.88 -3.96 -1.31
C GLU A 7 2.01 -3.47 -2.75
N ALA A 8 3.16 -3.64 -3.38
CA ALA A 8 3.29 -3.36 -4.81
C ALA A 8 3.14 -4.58 -5.71
N ASN A 9 3.42 -5.78 -5.17
CA ASN A 9 3.24 -7.02 -5.88
C ASN A 9 1.77 -7.30 -6.17
N CYS A 10 1.49 -7.93 -7.31
CA CYS A 10 0.19 -8.51 -7.59
C CYS A 10 0.38 -9.77 -8.41
N ASN A 11 -0.12 -10.89 -7.91
CA ASN A 11 -0.13 -12.15 -8.65
C ASN A 11 -0.82 -12.03 -10.02
N ARG A 12 -1.77 -11.09 -10.22
CA ARG A 12 -2.43 -10.84 -11.51
C ARG A 12 -1.56 -10.05 -12.48
N TYR A 13 -0.62 -9.22 -12.02
CA TYR A 13 0.39 -8.60 -12.90
C TYR A 13 1.32 -9.65 -13.48
N VAL A 14 1.83 -10.54 -12.63
CA VAL A 14 2.76 -11.60 -13.04
C VAL A 14 2.14 -12.54 -14.07
N ARG A 15 0.80 -12.70 -14.03
CA ARG A 15 0.04 -13.55 -14.93
C ARG A 15 -0.60 -12.83 -16.12
N ASP A 16 -0.34 -11.52 -16.28
CA ASP A 16 -0.98 -10.66 -17.30
C ASP A 16 -2.53 -10.71 -17.28
N GLU A 17 -3.11 -10.97 -16.10
CA GLU A 17 -4.56 -11.04 -15.89
C GLU A 17 -5.15 -9.65 -15.59
N CYS A 18 -4.30 -8.65 -15.34
CA CYS A 18 -4.71 -7.30 -14.99
C CYS A 18 -4.40 -6.30 -16.12
N ARG A 19 -5.31 -6.21 -17.09
CA ARG A 19 -5.11 -5.44 -18.34
C ARG A 19 -5.15 -3.92 -18.16
N PHE A 20 -5.70 -3.42 -17.05
CA PHE A 20 -5.99 -1.99 -16.85
C PHE A 20 -5.54 -1.45 -15.49
N CYS A 21 -4.55 -2.05 -14.83
CA CYS A 21 -4.08 -1.44 -13.60
C CYS A 21 -3.22 -0.21 -13.88
N HIS A 22 -3.60 0.92 -13.31
CA HIS A 22 -2.93 2.21 -13.49
C HIS A 22 -1.76 2.44 -12.53
N VAL A 23 -1.48 1.47 -11.64
CA VAL A 23 -0.66 1.69 -10.45
C VAL A 23 0.77 1.17 -10.62
N TYR A 24 0.97 0.05 -11.35
CA TYR A 24 2.30 -0.53 -11.53
C TYR A 24 3.26 0.32 -12.38
N PRO A 25 2.89 0.81 -13.58
CA PRO A 25 3.81 1.59 -14.41
C PRO A 25 4.42 2.83 -13.72
N PRO A 26 3.65 3.67 -13.00
CA PRO A 26 4.22 4.84 -12.32
C PRO A 26 4.98 4.51 -11.02
N LEU A 27 4.76 3.34 -10.40
CA LEU A 27 5.46 2.93 -9.19
C LEU A 27 6.75 2.14 -9.47
N ALA A 28 6.88 1.53 -10.66
CA ALA A 28 8.04 0.72 -11.03
C ALA A 28 9.37 1.47 -10.88
N ASP A 29 9.40 2.77 -11.21
CA ASP A 29 10.60 3.61 -11.08
C ASP A 29 10.96 3.95 -9.62
N GLN A 30 9.98 3.86 -8.71
CA GLN A 30 10.14 4.16 -7.28
C GLN A 30 10.49 2.92 -6.46
N LEU A 31 10.15 1.73 -6.95
CA LEU A 31 10.31 0.45 -6.27
C LEU A 31 11.51 -0.33 -6.81
N LYS A 32 12.70 0.18 -6.52
CA LYS A 32 13.98 -0.28 -7.09
C LYS A 32 14.36 -1.70 -6.66
N SER A 33 13.97 -2.13 -5.45
CA SER A 33 14.10 -3.51 -4.98
C SER A 33 12.74 -4.13 -4.71
N ARG A 34 12.65 -5.47 -4.83
CA ARG A 34 11.46 -6.23 -4.41
C ARG A 34 11.25 -6.16 -2.89
N GLU A 35 12.30 -5.88 -2.13
CA GLU A 35 12.21 -5.67 -0.68
C GLU A 35 11.40 -4.41 -0.35
N ASP A 36 11.38 -3.42 -1.25
CA ASP A 36 10.62 -2.17 -1.08
C ASP A 36 9.12 -2.34 -1.42
N TRP A 37 8.71 -3.52 -1.87
CA TRP A 37 7.34 -3.75 -2.34
C TRP A 37 6.36 -3.96 -1.19
N HIS A 38 6.86 -4.38 -0.03
CA HIS A 38 6.07 -4.74 1.13
C HIS A 38 6.23 -3.67 2.20
N MET A 39 5.11 -3.13 2.70
CA MET A 39 5.15 -2.32 3.91
C MET A 39 5.59 -3.20 5.09
N THR A 40 6.70 -2.85 5.73
CA THR A 40 7.19 -3.58 6.89
C THR A 40 6.40 -3.23 8.16
N PRO A 41 6.47 -4.05 9.23
CA PRO A 41 5.89 -3.69 10.52
C PRO A 41 6.46 -2.38 11.10
N ASP A 42 7.73 -2.06 10.84
CA ASP A 42 8.33 -0.79 11.27
C ASP A 42 7.76 0.41 10.51
N ASP A 43 7.60 0.29 9.20
CA ASP A 43 6.94 1.33 8.40
C ASP A 43 5.49 1.52 8.84
N ALA A 44 4.78 0.43 9.12
CA ALA A 44 3.41 0.48 9.64
C ALA A 44 3.34 1.20 10.98
N ARG A 45 4.29 0.97 11.90
CA ARG A 45 4.39 1.68 13.18
C ARG A 45 4.61 3.17 12.98
N VAL A 46 5.55 3.55 12.11
CA VAL A 46 5.85 4.95 11.78
C VAL A 46 4.63 5.63 11.14
N MET A 47 3.98 4.95 10.20
CA MET A 47 2.78 5.45 9.53
C MET A 47 1.62 5.64 10.51
N ALA A 48 1.36 4.67 11.38
CA ALA A 48 0.34 4.79 12.42
C ALA A 48 0.60 5.97 13.36
N ALA A 49 1.86 6.23 13.73
CA ALA A 49 2.23 7.40 14.53
C ALA A 49 1.92 8.72 13.80
N LYS A 50 2.26 8.82 12.50
CA LYS A 50 1.97 9.99 11.66
C LYS A 50 0.47 10.21 11.44
N ILE A 51 -0.29 9.14 11.20
CA ILE A 51 -1.76 9.23 11.05
C ILE A 51 -2.39 9.78 12.33
N ARG A 52 -1.93 9.34 13.51
CA ARG A 52 -2.43 9.82 14.80
C ARG A 52 -2.10 11.28 15.08
N SER A 53 -0.98 11.79 14.58
CA SER A 53 -0.56 13.18 14.83
C SER A 53 -1.30 14.21 13.96
N ILE A 54 -1.93 13.78 12.87
CA ILE A 54 -2.64 14.66 11.92
C ILE A 54 -4.15 14.48 12.09
N ALA A 55 -4.84 15.52 12.58
CA ALA A 55 -6.28 15.47 12.91
C ALA A 55 -7.17 14.90 11.79
N PRO A 56 -7.13 15.39 10.54
CA PRO A 56 -7.98 14.84 9.48
C PRO A 56 -7.67 13.37 9.15
N LEU A 57 -6.41 12.93 9.21
CA LEU A 57 -6.04 11.53 8.96
C LEU A 57 -6.51 10.62 10.11
N LYS A 58 -6.33 11.07 11.35
CA LYS A 58 -6.83 10.38 12.54
C LYS A 58 -8.35 10.17 12.48
N ASP A 59 -9.10 11.18 12.06
CA ASP A 59 -10.56 11.08 11.99
C ASP A 59 -11.04 10.22 10.81
N LEU A 60 -10.30 10.19 9.70
CA LEU A 60 -10.55 9.23 8.61
C LEU A 60 -10.27 7.79 9.05
N ALA A 61 -9.17 7.57 9.78
CA ALA A 61 -8.75 6.25 10.24
C ALA A 61 -9.71 5.63 11.27
N LYS A 62 -10.42 6.46 12.06
CA LYS A 62 -11.48 5.98 12.96
C LYS A 62 -12.71 5.46 12.23
N LYS A 63 -12.97 5.92 11.01
CA LYS A 63 -14.11 5.48 10.21
C LYS A 63 -13.83 4.14 9.54
N GLU A 64 -12.74 4.10 8.78
CA GLU A 64 -12.37 2.93 7.99
C GLU A 64 -10.93 3.06 7.50
N ILE A 65 -10.18 1.97 7.60
CA ILE A 65 -8.86 1.80 6.98
C ILE A 65 -9.00 0.73 5.92
N ASN A 66 -8.67 1.08 4.68
CA ASN A 66 -8.58 0.14 3.57
C ASN A 66 -7.09 -0.09 3.25
N LEU A 67 -6.62 -1.33 3.39
CA LEU A 67 -5.28 -1.71 2.96
C LEU A 67 -5.34 -2.10 1.48
N THR A 68 -4.51 -1.48 0.65
CA THR A 68 -4.52 -1.61 -0.80
C THR A 68 -3.11 -1.67 -1.36
N GLY A 69 -2.95 -1.74 -2.68
CA GLY A 69 -1.69 -2.05 -3.30
C GLY A 69 -1.83 -2.54 -4.73
N GLY A 70 -0.92 -3.42 -5.14
CA GLY A 70 -1.21 -4.49 -6.08
C GLY A 70 -2.23 -5.45 -5.47
N GLU A 71 -1.79 -6.46 -4.73
CA GLU A 71 -2.65 -7.39 -4.00
C GLU A 71 -2.28 -7.40 -2.51
N ALA A 72 -2.97 -6.59 -1.71
CA ALA A 72 -2.64 -6.36 -0.30
C ALA A 72 -2.60 -7.64 0.55
N SER A 73 -3.35 -8.68 0.16
CA SER A 73 -3.32 -9.98 0.87
C SER A 73 -2.02 -10.76 0.68
N GLN A 74 -1.08 -10.29 -0.15
CA GLN A 74 0.24 -10.88 -0.34
C GLN A 74 1.32 -10.25 0.53
N ASN A 75 1.02 -9.16 1.25
CA ASN A 75 1.95 -8.61 2.23
C ASN A 75 2.05 -9.59 3.42
N PRO A 76 3.26 -10.12 3.73
CA PRO A 76 3.45 -11.18 4.72
C PRO A 76 3.18 -10.81 6.18
#